data_AF-A0A0Q7VQE4-F1
#
_entry.id   AF-A0A0Q7VQE4-F1
#
_cell.length_a   1.000
_cell.length_b   1.000
_cell.length_c   1.000
_cell.angle_alpha   90.00
_cell.angle_beta   90.00
_cell.angle_gamma   90.00
#
_symmetry.space_group_name_H-M   'P 1'
#
loop_
_entity.id
_entity.type
_entity.pdbx_description
1 polymer ?
#
loop_
_entity_poly.entity_id
_entity_poly.type
_entity_poly.pdbx_seq_one_letter_code
_entity_poly.pdbx_strand_id
1 'polypeptide(L)'
;MGLNRRTALGMLVATPLTGVGQARARPSPASSGERLAQAARSQVGVTKDYDPSYRAIPYPYGDVLRSTGVCADVLIRAARDAWRVDLQQLVHEDMSRNFDAYPSRRAWGLKGPDSNIDHRRVLNLETYLTRQRARLALAPDRAAGDRFDDPLPGDILTWRVWGGRPHIGVVSEGPERVRVVHNIGGGAREEPLWMFKLHTAIGHYRWRA
;
A
#
# COMPACT_ATOMS: atom_id res chain seq x y z
N MET A 1 36.72 -12.01 84.80
CA MET A 1 38.05 -12.05 84.13
C MET A 1 37.91 -12.94 82.91
N GLY A 2 38.20 -12.58 81.67
CA GLY A 2 38.86 -11.43 81.03
C GLY A 2 38.63 -11.51 79.51
N LEU A 3 39.02 -10.46 78.79
CA LEU A 3 38.65 -10.12 77.40
C LEU A 3 39.23 -10.97 76.26
N ASN A 4 38.42 -11.09 75.19
CA ASN A 4 38.67 -11.11 73.74
C ASN A 4 40.10 -11.19 73.15
N ARG A 5 40.23 -11.91 72.01
CA ARG A 5 40.87 -11.42 70.76
C ARG A 5 40.64 -12.34 69.54
N ARG A 6 39.90 -11.81 68.55
CA ARG A 6 40.30 -11.64 67.13
C ARG A 6 40.52 -12.87 66.19
N THR A 7 39.62 -12.98 65.19
CA THR A 7 39.87 -12.98 63.72
C THR A 7 39.49 -14.24 62.90
N ALA A 8 38.96 -13.94 61.69
CA ALA A 8 38.74 -14.75 60.47
C ALA A 8 37.35 -15.39 60.38
N LEU A 9 36.30 -14.76 59.83
CA LEU A 9 36.08 -14.19 58.48
C LEU A 9 36.44 -15.15 57.32
N GLY A 10 35.41 -15.83 56.82
CA GLY A 10 35.38 -16.51 55.53
C GLY A 10 33.95 -16.48 54.99
N MET A 11 33.54 -15.36 54.39
CA MET A 11 32.26 -15.22 53.68
C MET A 11 32.30 -16.05 52.40
N LEU A 12 31.49 -17.12 52.33
CA LEU A 12 31.08 -17.67 51.04
C LEU A 12 30.03 -16.74 50.43
N VAL A 13 30.46 -15.85 49.56
CA VAL A 13 29.56 -15.15 48.63
C VAL A 13 29.24 -16.12 47.51
N ALA A 14 28.10 -16.80 47.61
CA ALA A 14 27.48 -17.45 46.46
C ALA A 14 26.87 -16.36 45.58
N THR A 15 27.61 -15.93 44.56
CA THR A 15 27.08 -15.08 43.49
C THR A 15 26.11 -15.91 42.65
N PRO A 16 24.80 -15.60 42.62
CA PRO A 16 23.96 -16.17 41.60
C PRO A 16 24.37 -15.52 40.27
N LEU A 17 24.94 -16.32 39.36
CA LEU A 17 25.03 -15.97 37.95
C LEU A 17 23.60 -15.96 37.38
N THR A 18 22.85 -14.89 37.65
CA THR A 18 21.63 -14.60 36.88
C THR A 18 22.08 -14.07 35.53
N GLY A 19 22.44 -14.99 34.64
CA GLY A 19 22.52 -14.75 33.21
C GLY A 19 21.10 -14.49 32.71
N VAL A 20 20.62 -13.25 32.84
CA VAL A 20 19.44 -12.79 32.09
C VAL A 20 19.92 -12.61 30.66
N GLY A 21 19.99 -13.72 29.92
CA GLY A 21 20.03 -13.66 28.48
C GLY A 21 18.80 -12.90 28.04
N GLN A 22 18.94 -11.62 27.69
CA GLN A 22 17.93 -10.92 26.93
C GLN A 22 17.77 -11.70 25.63
N ALA A 23 16.76 -12.57 25.60
CA ALA A 23 16.27 -13.12 24.36
C ALA A 23 15.85 -11.92 23.52
N ARG A 24 16.73 -11.47 22.62
CA ARG A 24 16.36 -10.53 21.57
C ARG A 24 15.22 -11.20 20.82
N ALA A 25 14.00 -10.72 21.05
CA ALA A 25 12.85 -11.14 20.28
C ALA A 25 13.23 -10.94 18.81
N ARG A 26 13.25 -12.04 18.04
CA ARG A 26 13.44 -11.93 16.59
C ARG A 26 12.27 -11.08 16.08
N PRO A 27 12.52 -10.03 15.28
CA PRO A 27 11.43 -9.26 14.70
C PRO A 27 10.51 -10.22 13.93
N SER A 28 9.20 -10.09 14.16
CA SER A 28 8.23 -10.89 13.43
C SER A 28 8.31 -10.55 11.94
N PRO A 29 8.16 -11.52 11.03
CA PRO A 29 8.12 -11.23 9.60
C PRO A 29 7.01 -10.22 9.29
N ALA A 30 7.30 -9.27 8.41
CA ALA A 30 6.31 -8.29 7.97
C ALA A 30 5.07 -8.98 7.38
N SER A 31 3.89 -8.53 7.81
CA SER A 31 2.60 -8.94 7.30
C SER A 31 2.47 -8.67 5.79
N SER A 32 1.48 -9.28 5.13
CA SER A 32 1.29 -9.09 3.69
C SER A 32 1.09 -7.62 3.30
N GLY A 33 0.30 -6.88 4.11
CA GLY A 33 0.06 -5.45 3.91
C GLY A 33 1.31 -4.60 4.13
N GLU A 34 2.12 -4.90 5.16
CA GLU A 34 3.38 -4.19 5.39
C GLU A 34 4.39 -4.39 4.25
N ARG A 35 4.43 -5.60 3.64
CA ARG A 35 5.26 -5.81 2.45
C ARG A 35 4.79 -4.96 1.27
N LEU A 36 3.49 -4.85 1.04
CA LEU A 36 2.92 -4.00 -0.02
C LEU A 36 3.22 -2.52 0.23
N ALA A 37 3.03 -2.04 1.46
CA ALA A 37 3.39 -0.70 1.90
C ALA A 37 4.86 -0.39 1.65
N GLN A 38 5.75 -1.32 2.02
CA GLN A 38 7.19 -1.16 1.81
C GLN A 38 7.56 -1.13 0.33
N ALA A 39 6.94 -1.98 -0.50
CA ALA A 39 7.15 -1.99 -1.94
C ALA A 39 6.59 -0.75 -2.65
N ALA A 40 5.51 -0.16 -2.13
CA ALA A 40 5.04 1.15 -2.58
C ALA A 40 6.09 2.23 -2.23
N ARG A 41 6.55 2.28 -0.97
CA ARG A 41 7.55 3.25 -0.51
C ARG A 41 8.86 3.17 -1.29
N SER A 42 9.31 1.98 -1.69
CA SER A 42 10.55 1.83 -2.49
C SER A 42 10.50 2.46 -3.88
N GLN A 43 9.34 2.91 -4.34
CA GLN A 43 9.20 3.63 -5.61
C GLN A 43 9.50 5.14 -5.48
N VAL A 44 9.50 5.68 -4.26
CA VAL A 44 9.85 7.09 -4.01
C VAL A 44 11.31 7.34 -4.41
N GLY A 45 11.54 8.32 -5.28
CA GLY A 45 12.86 8.60 -5.86
C GLY A 45 13.25 7.72 -7.05
N VAL A 46 12.50 6.64 -7.31
CA VAL A 46 12.63 5.81 -8.52
C VAL A 46 11.70 6.32 -9.60
N THR A 47 10.39 6.43 -9.32
CA THR A 47 9.41 7.05 -10.21
C THR A 47 9.42 8.55 -9.99
N LYS A 48 9.93 9.30 -10.98
CA LYS A 48 10.21 10.73 -10.90
C LYS A 48 9.23 11.58 -11.70
N ASP A 49 8.56 10.97 -12.68
CA ASP A 49 7.68 11.68 -13.60
C ASP A 49 6.25 11.11 -13.59
N TYR A 50 5.33 11.89 -14.15
CA TYR A 50 3.95 11.48 -14.37
C TYR A 50 3.62 11.46 -15.87
N ASP A 51 3.19 10.30 -16.36
CA ASP A 51 2.85 10.10 -17.76
C ASP A 51 1.57 9.26 -17.93
N PRO A 52 0.43 9.90 -18.23
CA PRO A 52 -0.84 9.24 -18.47
C PRO A 52 -1.03 8.77 -19.92
N SER A 53 -0.02 8.95 -20.79
CA SER A 53 -0.15 8.58 -22.19
C SER A 53 -0.37 7.08 -22.38
N TYR A 54 -1.19 6.76 -23.37
CA TYR A 54 -1.37 5.40 -23.82
C TYR A 54 -0.08 4.87 -24.44
N ARG A 55 0.32 3.65 -24.08
CA ARG A 55 1.50 2.97 -24.63
C ARG A 55 1.17 1.49 -24.80
N ALA A 56 1.57 0.92 -25.93
CA ALA A 56 1.60 -0.52 -26.07
C ALA A 56 2.69 -1.11 -25.16
N ILE A 57 2.34 -2.12 -24.38
CA ILE A 57 3.25 -2.77 -23.43
C ILE A 57 3.09 -4.30 -23.52
N PRO A 58 4.11 -5.09 -23.13
CA PRO A 58 4.00 -6.53 -23.07
C PRO A 58 2.83 -7.01 -22.20
N TYR A 59 2.39 -8.24 -22.41
CA TYR A 59 1.38 -8.88 -21.60
C TYR A 59 1.69 -10.38 -21.44
N PRO A 60 1.65 -10.95 -20.22
CA PRO A 60 1.52 -10.28 -18.92
C PRO A 60 2.83 -9.57 -18.50
N TYR A 61 2.83 -8.94 -17.31
CA TYR A 61 3.99 -8.25 -16.72
C TYR A 61 4.57 -7.05 -17.51
N GLY A 62 3.84 -6.49 -18.47
CA GLY A 62 4.19 -5.22 -19.07
C GLY A 62 4.16 -4.08 -18.07
N ASP A 63 5.03 -3.11 -18.30
CA ASP A 63 5.09 -1.86 -17.55
C ASP A 63 5.61 -0.76 -18.48
N VAL A 64 5.31 0.48 -18.14
CA VAL A 64 6.07 1.62 -18.66
C VAL A 64 7.41 1.70 -17.93
N LEU A 65 8.29 2.61 -18.35
CA LEU A 65 9.57 2.82 -17.65
C LEU A 65 9.33 3.12 -16.16
N ARG A 66 10.05 2.44 -15.25
CA ARG A 66 9.93 2.64 -13.79
C ARG A 66 10.14 4.10 -13.35
N SER A 67 10.88 4.88 -14.12
CA SER A 67 11.10 6.32 -13.87
C SER A 67 9.85 7.17 -14.06
N THR A 68 8.81 6.67 -14.71
CA THR A 68 7.54 7.36 -14.94
C THR A 68 6.34 6.46 -14.62
N GLY A 69 5.14 7.01 -14.66
CA GLY A 69 3.89 6.28 -14.48
C GLY A 69 2.77 7.17 -13.98
N VAL A 70 1.63 6.56 -13.70
CA VAL A 70 0.48 7.21 -13.04
C VAL A 70 0.31 6.69 -11.61
N CYS A 71 -0.69 7.20 -10.90
CA CYS A 71 -1.02 6.75 -9.54
C CYS A 71 -1.27 5.25 -9.43
N ALA A 72 -1.96 4.65 -10.42
CA ALA A 72 -2.23 3.22 -10.47
C ALA A 72 -0.95 2.37 -10.56
N ASP A 73 0.06 2.84 -11.31
CA ASP A 73 1.31 2.10 -11.53
C ASP A 73 2.07 1.85 -10.22
N VAL A 74 1.87 2.71 -9.21
CA VAL A 74 2.42 2.51 -7.86
C VAL A 74 1.89 1.22 -7.23
N LEU A 75 0.57 1.01 -7.26
CA LEU A 75 -0.05 -0.20 -6.72
C LEU A 75 0.36 -1.45 -7.52
N ILE A 76 0.38 -1.34 -8.85
CA ILE A 76 0.75 -2.45 -9.75
C ILE A 76 2.17 -2.94 -9.44
N ARG A 77 3.13 -2.02 -9.38
CA ARG A 77 4.53 -2.34 -9.06
C ARG A 77 4.69 -2.86 -7.64
N ALA A 78 3.98 -2.25 -6.67
CA ALA A 78 4.02 -2.71 -5.30
C ALA A 78 3.53 -4.17 -5.17
N ALA A 79 2.44 -4.53 -5.85
CA ALA A 79 1.92 -5.89 -5.83
C ALA A 79 2.88 -6.91 -6.48
N ARG A 80 3.52 -6.53 -7.59
CA ARG A 80 4.55 -7.36 -8.23
C ARG A 80 5.75 -7.57 -7.32
N ASP A 81 6.26 -6.50 -6.74
CA ASP A 81 7.48 -6.53 -5.92
C ASP A 81 7.24 -7.22 -4.55
N ALA A 82 6.07 -7.00 -3.92
CA ALA A 82 5.76 -7.55 -2.61
C ALA A 82 5.23 -8.99 -2.64
N TRP A 83 4.41 -9.31 -3.65
CA TRP A 83 3.60 -10.53 -3.68
C TRP A 83 3.84 -11.40 -4.91
N ARG A 84 4.63 -10.92 -5.90
CA ARG A 84 4.77 -11.57 -7.21
C ARG A 84 3.42 -11.71 -7.93
N VAL A 85 2.55 -10.72 -7.76
CA VAL A 85 1.20 -10.68 -8.32
C VAL A 85 1.11 -9.59 -9.38
N ASP A 86 0.57 -9.95 -10.54
CA ASP A 86 0.43 -9.03 -11.66
C ASP A 86 -1.01 -8.50 -11.84
N LEU A 87 -1.24 -7.25 -11.42
CA LEU A 87 -2.53 -6.59 -11.64
C LEU A 87 -2.83 -6.33 -13.13
N GLN A 88 -1.84 -6.27 -14.02
CA GLN A 88 -2.11 -6.20 -15.46
C GLN A 88 -2.88 -7.44 -15.92
N GLN A 89 -2.34 -8.62 -15.62
CA GLN A 89 -2.97 -9.89 -15.91
C GLN A 89 -4.33 -10.02 -15.22
N LEU A 90 -4.37 -9.85 -13.89
CA LEU A 90 -5.58 -10.15 -13.12
C LEU A 90 -6.77 -9.25 -13.48
N VAL A 91 -6.53 -7.96 -13.69
CA VAL A 91 -7.59 -7.02 -14.09
C VAL A 91 -8.06 -7.34 -15.52
N HIS A 92 -7.13 -7.56 -16.45
CA HIS A 92 -7.47 -7.83 -17.85
C HIS A 92 -8.27 -9.14 -18.02
N GLU A 93 -7.87 -10.20 -17.33
CA GLU A 93 -8.57 -11.48 -17.38
C GLU A 93 -9.96 -11.41 -16.74
N ASP A 94 -10.12 -10.71 -15.62
CA ASP A 94 -11.43 -10.52 -15.01
C ASP A 94 -12.35 -9.66 -15.90
N MET A 95 -11.80 -8.61 -16.52
CA MET A 95 -12.51 -7.78 -17.49
C MET A 95 -12.90 -8.57 -18.74
N SER A 96 -12.04 -9.45 -19.24
CA SER A 96 -12.34 -10.29 -20.41
C SER A 96 -13.56 -11.18 -20.20
N ARG A 97 -13.78 -11.64 -18.97
CA ARG A 97 -14.95 -12.45 -18.60
C ARG A 97 -16.16 -11.62 -18.18
N ASN A 98 -15.97 -10.36 -17.76
CA ASN A 98 -17.00 -9.56 -17.08
C ASN A 98 -17.02 -8.10 -17.52
N PHE A 99 -16.77 -7.82 -18.80
CA PHE A 99 -16.51 -6.45 -19.28
C PHE A 99 -17.61 -5.45 -18.92
N ASP A 100 -18.88 -5.88 -18.90
CA ASP A 100 -20.03 -5.04 -18.57
C ASP A 100 -20.10 -4.61 -17.11
N ALA A 101 -19.42 -5.32 -16.21
CA ALA A 101 -19.29 -4.91 -14.81
C ALA A 101 -18.38 -3.67 -14.66
N TYR A 102 -17.51 -3.43 -15.65
CA TYR A 102 -16.52 -2.38 -15.60
C TYR A 102 -17.04 -1.07 -16.21
N PRO A 103 -16.54 0.09 -15.74
CA PRO A 103 -16.93 1.39 -16.27
C PRO A 103 -16.45 1.63 -17.71
N SER A 104 -15.70 0.72 -18.31
CA SER A 104 -14.90 1.04 -19.48
C SER A 104 -15.69 1.50 -20.69
N ARG A 105 -16.88 0.92 -20.93
CA ARG A 105 -17.78 1.38 -21.98
C ARG A 105 -18.33 2.78 -21.70
N ARG A 106 -18.84 3.02 -20.48
CA ARG A 106 -19.45 4.30 -20.11
C ARG A 106 -18.45 5.45 -19.96
N ALA A 107 -17.24 5.15 -19.48
CA ALA A 107 -16.22 6.14 -19.17
C ALA A 107 -15.36 6.51 -20.39
N TRP A 108 -15.11 5.55 -21.30
CA TRP A 108 -14.17 5.75 -22.41
C TRP A 108 -14.66 5.21 -23.77
N GLY A 109 -15.91 4.73 -23.87
CA GLY A 109 -16.45 4.21 -25.13
C GLY A 109 -15.82 2.90 -25.61
N LEU A 110 -15.12 2.17 -24.74
CA LEU A 110 -14.46 0.92 -25.13
C LEU A 110 -15.48 -0.19 -25.44
N LYS A 111 -15.13 -1.03 -26.42
CA LYS A 111 -15.94 -2.19 -26.85
C LYS A 111 -15.51 -3.51 -26.20
N GLY A 112 -14.31 -3.54 -25.61
CA GLY A 112 -13.75 -4.69 -24.94
C GLY A 112 -12.57 -4.29 -24.05
N PRO A 113 -11.98 -5.25 -23.32
CA PRO A 113 -10.80 -5.01 -22.50
C PRO A 113 -9.58 -4.68 -23.35
N ASP A 114 -8.60 -4.02 -22.74
CA ASP A 114 -7.34 -3.62 -23.36
C ASP A 114 -6.18 -3.82 -22.36
N SER A 115 -5.40 -4.88 -22.59
CA SER A 115 -4.30 -5.30 -21.70
C SER A 115 -3.19 -4.25 -21.55
N ASN A 116 -3.12 -3.27 -22.45
CA ASN A 116 -2.15 -2.18 -22.36
C ASN A 116 -2.51 -1.14 -21.29
N ILE A 117 -3.79 -1.01 -20.91
CA ILE A 117 -4.25 0.12 -20.07
C ILE A 117 -5.27 -0.25 -18.99
N ASP A 118 -5.90 -1.43 -19.04
CA ASP A 118 -6.98 -1.80 -18.12
C ASP A 118 -6.65 -1.58 -16.65
N HIS A 119 -5.50 -2.12 -16.22
CA HIS A 119 -4.97 -2.02 -14.86
C HIS A 119 -4.47 -0.61 -14.48
N ARG A 120 -4.14 0.23 -15.47
CA ARG A 120 -3.65 1.60 -15.25
C ARG A 120 -4.79 2.60 -15.03
N ARG A 121 -6.05 2.15 -15.05
CA ARG A 121 -7.24 2.98 -14.84
C ARG A 121 -7.83 2.74 -13.45
N VAL A 122 -7.83 3.78 -12.62
CA VAL A 122 -8.32 3.71 -11.23
C VAL A 122 -9.77 3.20 -11.13
N LEU A 123 -10.68 3.61 -12.03
CA LEU A 123 -12.06 3.12 -11.98
C LEU A 123 -12.18 1.62 -12.26
N ASN A 124 -11.27 1.07 -13.10
CA ASN A 124 -11.19 -0.37 -13.31
C ASN A 124 -10.64 -1.07 -12.07
N LEU A 125 -9.62 -0.50 -11.41
CA LEU A 125 -9.07 -1.02 -10.15
C LEU A 125 -10.11 -1.01 -9.02
N GLU A 126 -10.90 0.06 -8.85
CA GLU A 126 -12.01 0.10 -7.88
C GLU A 126 -13.01 -1.03 -8.10
N THR A 127 -13.36 -1.28 -9.37
CA THR A 127 -14.27 -2.36 -9.76
C THR A 127 -13.66 -3.72 -9.47
N TYR A 128 -12.42 -3.95 -9.90
CA TYR A 128 -11.69 -5.20 -9.69
C TYR A 128 -11.56 -5.51 -8.18
N LEU A 129 -11.09 -4.56 -7.37
CA LEU A 129 -10.94 -4.73 -5.93
C LEU A 129 -12.27 -5.05 -5.24
N THR A 130 -13.36 -4.41 -5.65
CA THR A 130 -14.70 -4.72 -5.15
C THR A 130 -15.10 -6.15 -5.50
N ARG A 131 -14.86 -6.59 -6.75
CA ARG A 131 -15.16 -7.95 -7.21
C ARG A 131 -14.32 -9.01 -6.50
N GLN A 132 -13.08 -8.68 -6.12
CA GLN A 132 -12.23 -9.52 -5.28
C GLN A 132 -12.58 -9.46 -3.78
N ARG A 133 -13.72 -8.87 -3.40
CA ARG A 133 -14.16 -8.72 -2.01
C ARG A 133 -13.15 -7.99 -1.11
N ALA A 134 -12.35 -7.10 -1.69
CA ALA A 134 -11.35 -6.33 -0.95
C ALA A 134 -11.91 -5.03 -0.35
N ARG A 135 -13.13 -4.61 -0.69
CA ARG A 135 -13.70 -3.35 -0.22
C ARG A 135 -14.08 -3.42 1.26
N LEU A 136 -13.52 -2.52 2.07
CA LEU A 136 -13.88 -2.33 3.47
C LEU A 136 -15.05 -1.35 3.61
N ALA A 137 -14.94 -0.19 2.96
CA ALA A 137 -15.95 0.86 3.02
C ALA A 137 -16.01 1.67 1.72
N LEU A 138 -17.18 2.27 1.49
CA LEU A 138 -17.33 3.42 0.59
C LEU A 138 -17.51 4.66 1.45
N ALA A 139 -16.85 5.73 1.06
CA ALA A 139 -17.02 7.01 1.73
C ALA A 139 -18.43 7.56 1.47
N PRO A 140 -19.04 8.28 2.43
CA PRO A 140 -20.26 9.05 2.19
C PRO A 140 -20.08 10.05 1.05
N ASP A 141 -21.19 10.48 0.44
CA ASP A 141 -21.12 11.47 -0.63
C ASP A 141 -20.43 12.76 -0.16
N ARG A 142 -19.47 13.24 -0.97
CA ARG A 142 -18.65 14.43 -0.69
C ARG A 142 -17.86 14.40 0.62
N ALA A 143 -17.56 13.23 1.17
CA ALA A 143 -16.68 13.10 2.33
C ALA A 143 -15.29 13.69 2.04
N ALA A 144 -14.72 14.41 3.02
CA ALA A 144 -13.37 14.96 2.93
C ALA A 144 -12.34 13.83 2.72
N GLY A 145 -11.33 14.09 1.89
CA GLY A 145 -10.39 13.07 1.41
C GLY A 145 -9.46 12.48 2.46
N ASP A 146 -9.48 12.97 3.69
CA ASP A 146 -8.74 12.44 4.83
C ASP A 146 -9.62 11.65 5.81
N ARG A 147 -10.89 11.41 5.47
CA ARG A 147 -11.86 10.66 6.29
C ARG A 147 -11.94 9.20 5.85
N PHE A 148 -11.07 8.39 6.43
CA PHE A 148 -11.09 6.93 6.33
C PHE A 148 -10.95 6.33 7.73
N ASP A 149 -11.65 5.24 7.99
CA ASP A 149 -11.65 4.59 9.30
C ASP A 149 -10.49 3.59 9.39
N ASP A 150 -9.62 3.78 10.38
CA ASP A 150 -8.46 2.92 10.71
C ASP A 150 -7.63 2.39 9.51
N PRO A 151 -7.05 3.28 8.67
CA PRO A 151 -6.21 2.82 7.56
C PRO A 151 -4.94 2.14 8.07
N LEU A 152 -4.67 0.94 7.57
CA LEU A 152 -3.48 0.16 7.93
C LEU A 152 -2.50 0.05 6.76
N PRO A 153 -1.19 -0.18 7.01
CA PRO A 153 -0.22 -0.42 5.96
C PRO A 153 -0.66 -1.49 4.94
N GLY A 154 -0.59 -1.14 3.66
CA GLY A 154 -1.02 -1.98 2.54
C GLY A 154 -2.48 -1.78 2.13
N ASP A 155 -3.27 -1.04 2.90
CA ASP A 155 -4.60 -0.62 2.45
C ASP A 155 -4.50 0.28 1.22
N ILE A 156 -5.55 0.26 0.42
CA ILE A 156 -5.66 1.03 -0.81
C ILE A 156 -6.79 2.03 -0.63
N LEU A 157 -6.48 3.30 -0.84
CA LEU A 157 -7.43 4.41 -0.74
C LEU A 157 -7.64 5.02 -2.12
N THR A 158 -8.88 5.38 -2.44
CA THR A 158 -9.21 6.07 -3.69
C THR A 158 -9.95 7.37 -3.45
N TRP A 159 -9.75 8.30 -4.39
CA TRP A 159 -10.32 9.64 -4.36
C TRP A 159 -10.91 10.04 -5.70
N ARG A 160 -11.68 11.13 -5.68
CA ARG A 160 -11.78 12.06 -6.81
C ARG A 160 -11.03 13.33 -6.44
N VAL A 161 -9.97 13.62 -7.20
CA VAL A 161 -9.15 14.84 -7.05
C VAL A 161 -9.65 15.93 -8.02
N TRP A 162 -8.92 17.03 -8.14
CA TRP A 162 -9.26 18.19 -8.97
C TRP A 162 -9.92 17.82 -10.31
N GLY A 163 -11.08 18.43 -10.58
CA GLY A 163 -11.87 18.15 -11.78
C GLY A 163 -12.58 16.78 -11.78
N GLY A 164 -12.75 16.16 -10.62
CA GLY A 164 -13.41 14.86 -10.48
C GLY A 164 -12.55 13.67 -10.96
N ARG A 165 -11.25 13.87 -11.15
CA ARG A 165 -10.35 12.85 -11.70
C ARG A 165 -10.13 11.71 -10.70
N PRO A 166 -10.24 10.44 -11.11
CA PRO A 166 -9.92 9.31 -10.24
C PRO A 166 -8.45 9.31 -9.80
N HIS A 167 -8.21 8.97 -8.53
CA HIS A 167 -6.87 8.85 -7.95
C HIS A 167 -6.81 7.69 -6.95
N ILE A 168 -5.63 7.11 -6.76
CA ILE A 168 -5.39 5.95 -5.90
C ILE A 168 -4.04 6.06 -5.20
N GLY A 169 -3.94 5.47 -4.00
CA GLY A 169 -2.73 5.43 -3.21
C GLY A 169 -2.71 4.22 -2.28
N VAL A 170 -1.50 3.84 -1.86
CA VAL A 170 -1.26 2.73 -0.94
C VAL A 170 -0.84 3.28 0.41
N VAL A 171 -1.55 2.91 1.48
CA VAL A 171 -1.20 3.29 2.85
C VAL A 171 0.15 2.69 3.22
N SER A 172 1.09 3.52 3.61
CA SER A 172 2.46 3.11 3.97
C SER A 172 2.73 3.15 5.47
N GLU A 173 1.93 3.92 6.21
CA GLU A 173 1.96 4.08 7.66
C GLU A 173 0.55 4.39 8.15
N GLY A 174 0.21 3.95 9.36
CA GLY A 174 -1.11 4.12 9.98
C GLY A 174 -1.25 3.20 11.21
N PRO A 175 -2.33 3.30 11.99
CA PRO A 175 -3.46 4.22 11.79
C PRO A 175 -3.26 5.60 12.44
N GLU A 176 -2.30 5.77 13.36
CA GLU A 176 -2.14 7.02 14.13
C GLU A 176 -1.63 8.21 13.28
N ARG A 177 -0.73 7.93 12.35
CA ARG A 177 -0.14 8.92 11.43
C ARG A 177 -0.21 8.39 10.01
N VAL A 178 -1.41 8.45 9.44
CA VAL A 178 -1.62 7.85 8.12
C VAL A 178 -0.78 8.56 7.07
N ARG A 179 0.08 7.79 6.39
CA ARG A 179 0.83 8.22 5.21
C ARG A 179 0.46 7.33 4.03
N VAL A 180 0.48 7.92 2.85
CA VAL A 180 0.07 7.26 1.61
C VAL A 180 1.11 7.49 0.54
N VAL A 181 1.47 6.42 -0.16
CA VAL A 181 2.33 6.47 -1.33
C VAL A 181 1.47 6.52 -2.58
N HIS A 182 1.73 7.51 -3.43
CA HIS A 182 0.99 7.76 -4.67
C HIS A 182 1.85 8.56 -5.64
N ASN A 183 1.38 8.71 -6.89
CA ASN A 183 2.02 9.58 -7.88
C ASN A 183 0.97 10.53 -8.48
N ILE A 184 1.14 11.84 -8.28
CA ILE A 184 0.26 12.89 -8.83
C ILE A 184 1.10 14.03 -9.43
N GLY A 185 1.59 13.84 -10.65
CA GLY A 185 2.32 14.87 -11.40
C GLY A 185 3.84 14.84 -11.19
N GLY A 186 4.31 14.92 -9.93
CA GLY A 186 5.72 15.11 -9.61
C GLY A 186 6.50 13.85 -9.20
N GLY A 187 6.11 12.68 -9.72
CA GLY A 187 6.67 11.38 -9.33
C GLY A 187 6.01 10.77 -8.09
N ALA A 188 6.47 9.56 -7.73
CA ALA A 188 5.98 8.86 -6.55
C ALA A 188 6.44 9.56 -5.27
N ARG A 189 5.49 9.84 -4.38
CA ARG A 189 5.71 10.51 -3.10
C ARG A 189 5.00 9.78 -1.98
N GLU A 190 5.56 9.89 -0.79
CA GLU A 190 4.90 9.50 0.45
C GLU A 190 4.45 10.75 1.20
N GLU A 191 3.13 10.93 1.31
CA GLU A 191 2.53 12.15 1.85
C GLU A 191 1.56 11.80 2.99
N PRO A 192 1.44 12.64 4.02
CA PRO A 192 0.44 12.44 5.06
C PRO A 192 -0.98 12.58 4.49
N LEU A 193 -1.92 11.75 4.97
CA LEU A 193 -3.28 11.66 4.45
C LEU A 193 -4.04 12.99 4.49
N TRP A 194 -3.79 13.85 5.48
CA TRP A 194 -4.44 15.17 5.60
C TRP A 194 -4.22 16.08 4.38
N MET A 195 -3.19 15.85 3.57
CA MET A 195 -2.97 16.59 2.32
C MET A 195 -4.10 16.37 1.30
N PHE A 196 -4.86 15.28 1.43
CA PHE A 196 -6.01 14.98 0.58
C PHE A 196 -7.33 15.57 1.10
N LYS A 197 -7.35 16.32 2.21
CA LYS A 197 -8.59 16.83 2.84
C LYS A 197 -9.52 17.62 1.91
N LEU A 198 -8.96 18.29 0.89
CA LEU A 198 -9.72 19.07 -0.10
C LEU A 198 -10.19 18.25 -1.31
N HIS A 199 -9.89 16.95 -1.33
CA HIS A 199 -10.39 15.99 -2.30
C HIS A 199 -11.57 15.23 -1.72
N THR A 200 -12.23 14.45 -2.57
CA THR A 200 -13.34 13.60 -2.14
C THR A 200 -12.85 12.18 -1.93
N ALA A 201 -12.98 11.66 -0.71
CA ALA A 201 -12.75 10.24 -0.42
C ALA A 201 -13.79 9.39 -1.16
N ILE A 202 -13.41 8.20 -1.64
CA ILE A 202 -14.31 7.33 -2.41
C ILE A 202 -14.34 5.92 -1.84
N GLY A 203 -13.21 5.22 -1.82
CA GLY A 203 -13.17 3.82 -1.44
C GLY A 203 -11.97 3.47 -0.60
N HIS A 204 -12.20 2.58 0.36
CA HIS A 204 -11.17 1.99 1.21
C HIS A 204 -11.18 0.48 0.99
N TYR A 205 -10.03 -0.06 0.61
CA TYR A 205 -9.87 -1.46 0.26
C TYR A 205 -8.69 -2.07 1.02
N ARG A 206 -8.83 -3.35 1.37
CA ARG A 206 -7.77 -4.21 1.88
C ARG A 206 -7.68 -5.44 0.99
N TRP A 207 -6.80 -5.36 0.00
CA TRP A 207 -6.58 -6.45 -0.93
C TRP A 207 -5.63 -7.49 -0.33
N ARG A 208 -5.99 -8.76 -0.50
CA ARG A 208 -5.19 -9.90 -0.05
C ARG A 208 -4.85 -10.72 -1.29
N ALA A 209 -3.57 -10.95 -1.50
CA ALA A 209 -3.05 -11.84 -2.52
C ALA A 209 -2.04 -12.80 -1.87
#